data_AF-A0A2V7K034-F1
#
_entry.id   AF-A0A2V7K034-F1
#
_cell.length_a   1.000
_cell.length_b   1.000
_cell.length_c   1.000
_cell.angle_alpha   90.00
_cell.angle_beta   90.00
_cell.angle_gamma   90.00
#
_symmetry.space_group_name_H-M   'P 1'
#
loop_
_entity.id
_entity.type
_entity.pdbx_description
1 polymer ?
#
loop_
_entity_poly.entity_id
_entity_poly.type
_entity_poly.pdbx_seq_one_letter_code
_entity_poly.pdbx_strand_id
1 'polypeptide(L)'
;DFCLQCHVDEPALPTVAALARDARSLAIAGRQPPAAHGANFADRHAGPASAASTTCAGCHVRADCLECHRPQAAAAPGYHPVGFLARHPAAAYARETSCSDCHNVGSFCSSCHAASGLVARRTLRGGYHDAKQFFVAGHGQAARQSLETCVACHVERDCLTCHSAVGGRHINPHGPGFDASRLRRKNPDVCTACHGTAIPN
;
A
#
# COMPACT_ATOMS: atom_id res chain seq x y z
N ASP A 1 21.21 19.92 -9.23
CA ASP A 1 19.84 20.46 -9.36
C ASP A 1 19.01 19.84 -10.48
N PHE A 2 19.57 19.09 -11.44
CA PHE A 2 18.83 18.61 -12.61
C PHE A 2 17.99 17.33 -12.35
N CYS A 3 18.51 16.32 -11.64
CA CYS A 3 17.78 15.07 -11.38
C CYS A 3 16.57 15.28 -10.45
N LEU A 4 16.66 16.24 -9.51
CA LEU A 4 15.63 16.53 -8.50
C LEU A 4 14.31 17.06 -9.07
N GLN A 5 14.30 17.52 -10.33
CA GLN A 5 13.08 17.97 -11.01
C GLN A 5 12.20 16.81 -11.50
N CYS A 6 12.78 15.64 -11.74
CA CYS A 6 12.04 14.43 -12.14
C CYS A 6 12.05 13.35 -11.04
N HIS A 7 13.00 13.42 -10.10
CA HIS A 7 13.17 12.50 -8.99
C HIS A 7 13.12 13.27 -7.66
N VAL A 8 11.91 13.70 -7.29
CA VAL A 8 11.65 14.61 -6.17
C VAL A 8 12.05 13.99 -4.80
N ASP A 9 12.15 12.65 -4.72
CA ASP A 9 12.57 11.89 -3.52
C ASP A 9 14.03 11.39 -3.55
N GLU A 10 14.83 11.74 -4.56
CA GLU A 10 16.18 11.16 -4.76
C GLU A 10 17.37 11.75 -3.98
N PRO A 11 17.32 12.87 -3.23
CA PRO A 11 18.54 13.40 -2.64
C PRO A 11 19.10 12.52 -1.51
N ALA A 12 18.44 11.41 -1.14
CA ALA A 12 18.88 10.52 -0.07
C ALA A 12 19.96 9.49 -0.46
N LEU A 13 20.31 9.32 -1.75
CA LEU A 13 21.31 8.34 -2.17
C LEU A 13 22.65 9.00 -2.53
N PRO A 14 23.73 8.78 -1.76
CA PRO A 14 25.05 9.38 -1.98
C PRO A 14 25.61 9.12 -3.38
N THR A 15 25.27 7.98 -3.98
CA THR A 15 25.70 7.57 -5.32
C THR A 15 25.15 8.47 -6.42
N VAL A 16 23.92 8.96 -6.28
CA VAL A 16 23.29 9.87 -7.25
C VAL A 16 23.88 11.28 -7.12
N ALA A 17 24.15 11.72 -5.89
CA ALA A 17 24.80 13.00 -5.62
C ALA A 17 26.26 13.07 -6.12
N ALA A 18 26.94 11.91 -6.24
CA ALA A 18 28.31 11.81 -6.72
C ALA A 18 28.44 11.86 -8.26
N LEU A 19 27.34 11.74 -9.00
CA LEU A 19 27.36 11.85 -10.46
C LEU A 19 27.49 13.33 -10.89
N ALA A 20 28.52 13.64 -11.68
CA ALA A 20 28.68 14.96 -12.27
C ALA A 20 27.57 15.27 -13.28
N ARG A 21 27.21 16.55 -13.43
CA ARG A 21 26.24 16.99 -14.44
C ARG A 21 26.80 16.70 -15.84
N ASP A 22 26.10 15.89 -16.65
CA ASP A 22 26.50 15.61 -18.04
C ASP A 22 25.97 16.71 -18.96
N ALA A 23 26.87 17.41 -19.65
CA ALA A 23 26.54 18.47 -20.61
C ALA A 23 25.73 17.98 -21.84
N ARG A 24 25.67 16.66 -22.07
CA ARG A 24 24.79 16.03 -23.07
C ARG A 24 23.36 15.82 -22.56
N SER A 25 23.07 16.19 -21.31
CA SER A 25 21.70 16.20 -20.77
C SER A 25 20.91 17.29 -21.48
N LEU A 26 20.06 16.89 -22.44
CA LEU A 26 19.26 17.79 -23.29
C LEU A 26 18.04 18.43 -22.60
N ALA A 27 17.83 18.20 -21.30
CA ALA A 27 16.74 18.81 -20.56
C ALA A 27 17.34 19.99 -19.76
N ILE A 28 16.92 21.23 -19.94
CA ILE A 28 15.60 21.75 -20.28
C ILE A 28 15.77 22.86 -21.32
N ALA A 29 15.43 22.61 -22.59
CA ALA A 29 14.85 23.67 -23.39
C ALA A 29 13.51 24.00 -22.73
N GLY A 30 13.26 25.29 -22.42
CA GLY A 30 12.08 25.74 -21.69
C GLY A 30 10.82 25.00 -22.16
N ARG A 31 10.20 24.25 -21.25
CA ARG A 31 8.93 23.59 -21.57
C ARG A 31 7.89 24.69 -21.72
N GLN A 32 7.57 25.03 -22.97
CA GLN A 32 6.41 25.87 -23.23
C GLN A 32 5.14 25.03 -23.08
N PRO A 33 4.14 25.53 -22.36
CA PRO A 33 2.86 24.84 -22.27
C PRO A 33 2.22 24.79 -23.67
N PRO A 34 1.68 23.63 -24.10
CA PRO A 34 0.95 23.55 -25.36
C PRO A 34 -0.32 24.40 -25.30
N ALA A 35 -0.86 24.76 -26.46
CA ALA A 35 -2.02 25.66 -26.58
C ALA A 35 -3.26 25.23 -25.77
N ALA A 36 -3.36 23.95 -25.40
CA ALA A 36 -4.40 23.44 -24.51
C ALA A 36 -4.34 23.98 -23.07
N HIS A 37 -3.22 24.57 -22.62
CA HIS A 37 -3.04 25.18 -21.29
C HIS A 37 -3.62 26.61 -21.24
N GLY A 38 -4.84 26.78 -21.75
CA GLY A 38 -5.57 28.04 -21.70
C GLY A 38 -6.28 28.25 -20.36
N ALA A 39 -6.90 29.42 -20.19
CA ALA A 39 -7.66 29.77 -18.98
C ALA A 39 -8.82 28.80 -18.66
N ASN A 40 -9.32 28.07 -19.65
CA ASN A 40 -10.38 27.07 -19.52
C ASN A 40 -9.85 25.63 -19.32
N PHE A 41 -8.54 25.44 -19.09
CA PHE A 41 -7.95 24.12 -18.91
C PHE A 41 -8.65 23.33 -17.80
N ALA A 42 -8.91 23.96 -16.66
CA ALA A 42 -9.60 23.34 -15.52
C ALA A 42 -10.95 22.70 -15.94
N ASP A 43 -11.69 23.33 -16.85
CA ASP A 43 -13.02 22.87 -17.27
C ASP A 43 -12.98 21.82 -18.40
N ARG A 44 -11.88 21.77 -19.17
CA ARG A 44 -11.82 21.01 -20.43
C ARG A 44 -10.80 19.87 -20.43
N HIS A 45 -9.93 19.79 -19.43
CA HIS A 45 -8.87 18.78 -19.40
C HIS A 45 -9.35 17.37 -19.03
N ALA A 46 -10.55 17.21 -18.44
CA ALA A 46 -11.04 15.91 -17.97
C ALA A 46 -11.13 14.85 -19.09
N GLY A 47 -11.70 15.22 -20.24
CA GLY A 47 -11.79 14.33 -21.41
C GLY A 47 -10.42 13.87 -21.90
N PRO A 48 -9.53 14.81 -22.31
CA PRO A 48 -8.15 14.48 -22.70
C PRO A 48 -7.36 13.71 -21.64
N ALA A 49 -7.48 14.08 -20.36
CA ALA A 49 -6.77 13.40 -19.27
C ALA A 49 -7.23 11.95 -19.10
N SER A 50 -8.52 11.66 -19.29
CA SER A 50 -9.06 10.30 -19.22
C SER A 50 -8.67 9.42 -20.41
N ALA A 51 -8.54 10.01 -21.61
CA ALA A 51 -8.24 9.28 -22.83
C ALA A 51 -6.73 9.12 -23.08
N ALA A 52 -5.92 10.09 -22.66
CA ALA A 52 -4.50 10.18 -23.00
C ALA A 52 -3.66 10.79 -21.87
N SER A 53 -3.78 10.25 -20.65
CA SER A 53 -2.99 10.68 -19.49
C SER A 53 -1.47 10.59 -19.72
N THR A 54 -1.02 9.66 -20.55
CA THR A 54 0.41 9.44 -20.87
C THR A 54 1.03 10.61 -21.63
N THR A 55 0.27 11.33 -22.45
CA THR A 55 0.76 12.56 -23.09
C THR A 55 1.04 13.67 -22.07
N CYS A 56 0.24 13.75 -21.00
CA CYS A 56 0.49 14.68 -19.90
C CYS A 56 1.73 14.24 -19.11
N ALA A 57 1.89 12.93 -18.89
CA ALA A 57 3.00 12.35 -18.14
C ALA A 57 4.38 12.55 -18.82
N GLY A 58 4.43 12.97 -20.09
CA GLY A 58 5.67 13.38 -20.75
C GLY A 58 6.29 14.66 -20.15
N CYS A 59 5.48 15.50 -19.49
CA CYS A 59 5.93 16.72 -18.82
C CYS A 59 5.56 16.78 -17.34
N HIS A 60 4.44 16.18 -16.93
CA HIS A 60 3.95 16.23 -15.56
C HIS A 60 4.26 14.95 -14.80
N VAL A 61 4.60 15.10 -13.53
CA VAL A 61 4.66 13.99 -12.58
C VAL A 61 3.35 13.93 -11.79
N ARG A 62 3.13 12.80 -11.10
CA ARG A 62 1.92 12.58 -10.28
C ARG A 62 1.64 13.72 -9.30
N ALA A 63 2.69 14.30 -8.70
CA ALA A 63 2.55 15.38 -7.73
C ALA A 63 1.85 16.61 -8.33
N ASP A 64 2.14 16.96 -9.58
CA ASP A 64 1.56 18.11 -10.27
C ASP A 64 0.04 17.96 -10.41
N CYS A 65 -0.43 16.76 -10.75
CA CYS A 65 -1.85 16.49 -10.89
C CYS A 65 -2.59 16.62 -9.54
N LEU A 66 -1.93 16.20 -8.46
CA LEU A 66 -2.46 16.19 -7.10
C LEU A 66 -2.54 17.58 -6.46
N GLU A 67 -1.90 18.62 -7.03
CA GLU A 67 -2.04 19.99 -6.53
C GLU A 67 -3.48 20.48 -6.59
N CYS A 68 -4.20 20.13 -7.67
CA CYS A 68 -5.60 20.46 -7.88
C CYS A 68 -6.52 19.29 -7.54
N HIS A 69 -6.17 18.05 -7.92
CA HIS A 69 -6.99 16.86 -7.68
C HIS A 69 -6.79 16.26 -6.29
N ARG A 70 -6.63 17.11 -5.26
CA ARG A 70 -6.43 16.65 -3.87
C ARG A 70 -7.59 15.74 -3.46
N PRO A 71 -7.34 14.49 -3.04
CA PRO A 71 -8.40 13.53 -2.80
C PRO A 71 -9.26 13.95 -1.60
N GLN A 72 -10.50 14.34 -1.89
CA GLN A 72 -11.61 14.33 -0.94
C GLN A 72 -12.63 13.30 -1.43
N ALA A 73 -12.41 12.03 -1.05
CA ALA A 73 -13.16 10.88 -1.58
C ALA A 73 -14.70 10.97 -1.42
N ALA A 74 -15.16 11.79 -0.47
CA ALA A 74 -16.59 11.97 -0.19
C ALA A 74 -17.24 13.14 -0.94
N ALA A 75 -16.49 14.17 -1.34
CA ALA A 75 -17.06 15.50 -1.56
C ALA A 75 -16.79 16.13 -2.94
N ALA A 76 -15.80 15.64 -3.70
CA ALA A 76 -15.40 16.29 -4.95
C ALA A 76 -15.37 15.32 -6.14
N PRO A 77 -15.78 15.78 -7.33
CA PRO A 77 -15.40 15.12 -8.57
C PRO A 77 -13.88 15.22 -8.73
N GLY A 78 -13.21 14.07 -8.74
CA GLY A 78 -11.77 13.96 -8.90
C GLY A 78 -11.43 12.57 -9.44
N TYR A 79 -10.35 11.96 -8.94
CA TYR A 79 -9.97 10.60 -9.33
C TYR A 79 -10.94 9.52 -8.87
N HIS A 80 -11.73 9.81 -7.84
CA HIS A 80 -12.79 8.94 -7.37
C HIS A 80 -14.15 9.55 -7.74
N PRO A 81 -15.13 8.75 -8.16
CA PRO A 81 -16.48 9.25 -8.36
C PRO A 81 -17.15 9.65 -7.06
N VAL A 82 -18.14 10.53 -7.17
CA VAL A 82 -18.97 10.93 -6.02
C VAL A 82 -19.55 9.69 -5.33
N GLY A 83 -19.50 9.67 -3.99
CA GLY A 83 -19.97 8.54 -3.19
C GLY A 83 -19.03 7.33 -3.22
N PHE A 84 -17.76 7.49 -3.61
CA PHE A 84 -16.79 6.38 -3.65
C PHE A 84 -16.74 5.56 -2.37
N LEU A 85 -16.82 6.18 -1.19
CA LEU A 85 -16.82 5.46 0.10
C LEU A 85 -17.92 4.39 0.20
N ALA A 86 -19.10 4.61 -0.40
CA ALA A 86 -20.21 3.66 -0.35
C ALA A 86 -19.94 2.40 -1.20
N ARG A 87 -19.21 2.55 -2.30
CA ARG A 87 -18.91 1.45 -3.24
C ARG A 87 -17.48 0.90 -3.09
N HIS A 88 -16.64 1.58 -2.33
CA HIS A 88 -15.24 1.23 -2.10
C HIS A 88 -15.03 -0.24 -1.70
N PRO A 89 -15.83 -0.85 -0.81
CA PRO A 89 -15.64 -2.26 -0.44
C PRO A 89 -15.73 -3.22 -1.64
N ALA A 90 -16.71 -3.00 -2.53
CA ALA A 90 -16.89 -3.79 -3.74
C ALA A 90 -15.74 -3.56 -4.73
N ALA A 91 -15.37 -2.30 -4.97
CA ALA A 91 -14.28 -1.94 -5.86
C ALA A 91 -12.91 -2.51 -5.40
N ALA A 92 -12.65 -2.50 -4.09
CA ALA A 92 -11.44 -3.07 -3.50
C ALA A 92 -11.42 -4.60 -3.61
N TYR A 93 -12.55 -5.27 -3.35
CA TYR A 93 -12.67 -6.72 -3.49
C TYR A 93 -12.48 -7.19 -4.94
N ALA A 94 -13.09 -6.46 -5.88
CA ALA A 94 -13.01 -6.73 -7.31
C ALA A 94 -11.69 -6.28 -7.96
N ARG A 95 -10.81 -5.57 -7.21
CA ARG A 95 -9.55 -5.00 -7.72
C ARG A 95 -9.77 -4.10 -8.95
N GLU A 96 -10.84 -3.31 -8.94
CA GLU A 96 -11.24 -2.47 -10.08
C GLU A 96 -10.24 -1.34 -10.39
N THR A 97 -9.39 -0.96 -9.44
CA THR A 97 -8.41 0.12 -9.59
C THR A 97 -7.11 -0.22 -8.87
N SER A 98 -5.96 0.12 -9.48
CA SER A 98 -4.66 0.04 -8.81
C SER A 98 -4.51 1.20 -7.83
N CYS A 99 -5.01 1.03 -6.61
CA CYS A 99 -4.96 2.05 -5.57
C CYS A 99 -3.52 2.47 -5.25
N SER A 100 -2.56 1.54 -5.40
CA SER A 100 -1.12 1.77 -5.22
C SER A 100 -0.53 2.79 -6.19
N ASP A 101 -1.22 3.06 -7.30
CA ASP A 101 -0.77 4.06 -8.27
C ASP A 101 -0.90 5.47 -7.73
N CYS A 102 -1.66 5.71 -6.66
CA CYS A 102 -1.84 7.03 -6.05
C CYS A 102 -1.70 7.02 -4.52
N HIS A 103 -2.01 5.91 -3.86
CA HIS A 103 -1.98 5.77 -2.41
C HIS A 103 -0.88 4.81 -1.95
N ASN A 104 -0.22 5.11 -0.82
CA ASN A 104 0.48 4.07 -0.09
C ASN A 104 -0.57 3.17 0.60
N VAL A 105 -0.99 2.11 -0.09
CA VAL A 105 -2.08 1.25 0.34
C VAL A 105 -1.86 0.61 1.72
N GLY A 106 -0.61 0.33 2.11
CA GLY A 106 -0.32 -0.26 3.42
C GLY A 106 -0.67 0.67 4.58
N SER A 107 -0.31 1.96 4.48
CA SER A 107 -0.59 2.94 5.53
C SER A 107 -1.95 3.62 5.37
N PHE A 108 -2.41 3.81 4.14
CA PHE A 108 -3.68 4.49 3.86
C PHE A 108 -4.88 3.63 4.27
N CYS A 109 -4.91 2.34 3.87
CA CYS A 109 -6.02 1.46 4.20
C CYS A 109 -6.17 1.31 5.73
N SER A 110 -5.05 1.04 6.40
CA SER A 110 -5.02 0.86 7.86
C SER A 110 -5.41 2.14 8.62
N SER A 111 -4.90 3.31 8.24
CA SER A 111 -5.25 4.58 8.91
C SER A 111 -6.70 4.99 8.71
N CYS A 112 -7.23 4.90 7.48
CA CYS A 112 -8.62 5.23 7.20
C CYS A 112 -9.59 4.27 7.91
N HIS A 113 -9.31 2.96 7.85
CA HIS A 113 -10.12 1.97 8.56
C HIS A 113 -10.03 2.14 10.07
N ALA A 114 -8.86 2.50 10.62
CA ALA A 114 -8.71 2.83 12.04
C ALA A 114 -9.55 4.05 12.45
N ALA A 115 -9.45 5.16 11.69
CA ALA A 115 -10.24 6.37 11.92
C ALA A 115 -11.75 6.13 11.78
N SER A 116 -12.13 5.21 10.90
CA SER A 116 -13.53 4.80 10.68
C SER A 116 -14.01 3.73 11.67
N GLY A 117 -13.16 3.29 12.61
CA GLY A 117 -13.51 2.26 13.59
C GLY A 117 -13.63 0.84 13.01
N LEU A 118 -13.18 0.61 11.77
CA LEU A 118 -13.17 -0.67 11.04
C LEU A 118 -11.95 -1.54 11.38
N VAL A 119 -11.36 -1.33 12.55
CA VAL A 119 -10.27 -2.16 13.08
C VAL A 119 -10.83 -3.18 14.06
N ALA A 120 -10.20 -4.36 14.10
CA ALA A 120 -10.52 -5.36 15.09
C ALA A 120 -10.27 -4.81 16.50
N ARG A 121 -11.34 -4.54 17.24
CA ARG A 121 -11.29 -4.12 18.65
C ARG A 121 -11.32 -5.30 19.62
N ARG A 122 -11.61 -6.48 19.11
CA ARG A 122 -11.72 -7.75 19.84
C ARG A 122 -11.07 -8.84 19.03
N THR A 123 -10.84 -9.96 19.69
CA THR A 123 -10.39 -11.22 19.12
C THR A 123 -11.12 -11.52 17.80
N LEU A 124 -10.36 -11.75 16.74
CA LEU A 124 -10.95 -12.04 15.42
C LEU A 124 -11.81 -13.30 15.49
N ARG A 125 -12.99 -13.24 14.89
CA ARG A 125 -13.79 -14.44 14.60
C ARG A 125 -13.26 -15.07 13.32
N GLY A 126 -13.30 -16.39 13.23
CA GLY A 126 -12.77 -17.18 12.10
C GLY A 126 -13.61 -17.09 10.83
N GLY A 127 -13.97 -15.88 10.39
CA GLY A 127 -14.54 -15.61 9.08
C GLY A 127 -13.49 -14.92 8.19
N TYR A 128 -13.52 -15.22 6.90
CA TYR A 128 -12.82 -14.42 5.89
C TYR A 128 -13.58 -13.12 5.58
N HIS A 129 -12.95 -12.21 4.84
CA HIS A 129 -13.60 -11.05 4.23
C HIS A 129 -14.72 -11.42 3.22
N ASP A 130 -14.90 -12.70 2.91
CA ASP A 130 -15.96 -13.23 2.04
C ASP A 130 -17.19 -13.75 2.82
N ALA A 131 -17.26 -13.49 4.13
CA ALA A 131 -18.29 -13.94 5.07
C ALA A 131 -18.41 -15.46 5.26
N LYS A 132 -17.56 -16.27 4.62
CA LYS A 132 -17.56 -17.72 4.81
C LYS A 132 -16.95 -18.09 6.17
N GLN A 133 -17.54 -19.09 6.80
CA GLN A 133 -17.14 -19.58 8.13
C GLN A 133 -16.00 -20.61 8.06
N PHE A 134 -15.38 -20.83 6.90
CA PHE A 134 -14.36 -21.85 6.67
C PHE A 134 -12.93 -21.29 6.72
N PHE A 135 -12.70 -20.27 7.53
CA PHE A 135 -11.38 -19.62 7.65
C PHE A 135 -10.25 -20.63 7.88
N VAL A 136 -10.41 -21.50 8.89
CA VAL A 136 -9.36 -22.45 9.31
C VAL A 136 -8.98 -23.45 8.21
N ALA A 137 -9.89 -23.76 7.28
CA ALA A 137 -9.65 -24.74 6.23
C ALA A 137 -8.70 -24.22 5.13
N GLY A 138 -8.70 -22.90 4.87
CA GLY A 138 -7.91 -22.31 3.79
C GLY A 138 -6.81 -21.35 4.27
N HIS A 139 -6.90 -20.80 5.49
CA HIS A 139 -6.10 -19.63 5.83
C HIS A 139 -4.63 -19.97 5.96
N GLY A 140 -4.30 -21.17 6.45
CA GLY A 140 -2.93 -21.62 6.57
C GLY A 140 -2.20 -21.69 5.22
N GLN A 141 -2.88 -22.13 4.15
CA GLN A 141 -2.29 -22.14 2.81
C GLN A 141 -2.15 -20.73 2.25
N ALA A 142 -3.19 -19.91 2.35
CA ALA A 142 -3.16 -18.52 1.90
C ALA A 142 -2.07 -17.70 2.61
N ALA A 143 -1.95 -17.85 3.94
CA ALA A 143 -0.94 -17.17 4.74
C ALA A 143 0.50 -17.59 4.37
N ARG A 144 0.72 -18.86 3.98
CA ARG A 144 2.04 -19.30 3.48
C ARG A 144 2.36 -18.76 2.10
N GLN A 145 1.37 -18.47 1.28
CA GLN A 145 1.56 -17.98 -0.08
C GLN A 145 1.78 -16.48 -0.13
N SER A 146 1.08 -15.71 0.71
CA SER A 146 1.23 -14.25 0.73
C SER A 146 0.76 -13.64 2.07
N LEU A 147 1.57 -13.81 3.11
CA LEU A 147 1.31 -13.25 4.43
C LEU A 147 1.21 -11.73 4.39
N GLU A 148 1.96 -11.10 3.48
CA GLU A 148 2.06 -9.64 3.28
C GLU A 148 0.69 -9.01 3.03
N THR A 149 -0.20 -9.73 2.33
CA THR A 149 -1.57 -9.27 2.06
C THR A 149 -2.43 -9.20 3.32
N CYS A 150 -2.17 -10.07 4.30
CA CYS A 150 -2.89 -10.12 5.55
C CYS A 150 -2.36 -9.06 6.53
N VAL A 151 -1.03 -8.95 6.66
CA VAL A 151 -0.38 -8.00 7.59
C VAL A 151 -0.48 -6.54 7.15
N ALA A 152 -0.99 -6.27 5.94
CA ALA A 152 -1.39 -4.93 5.52
C ALA A 152 -2.53 -4.35 6.37
N CYS A 153 -3.36 -5.21 6.99
CA CYS A 153 -4.48 -4.80 7.83
C CYS A 153 -4.49 -5.46 9.21
N HIS A 154 -3.98 -6.69 9.32
CA HIS A 154 -3.92 -7.44 10.57
C HIS A 154 -2.59 -7.24 11.30
N VAL A 155 -2.67 -7.11 12.61
CA VAL A 155 -1.49 -6.93 13.47
C VAL A 155 -1.16 -8.21 14.23
N GLU A 156 0.04 -8.29 14.81
CA GLU A 156 0.53 -9.49 15.52
C GLU A 156 -0.48 -10.08 16.52
N ARG A 157 -1.13 -9.23 17.32
CA ARG A 157 -2.19 -9.62 18.27
C ARG A 157 -3.30 -10.47 17.64
N ASP A 158 -3.66 -10.16 16.39
CA ASP A 158 -4.72 -10.86 15.68
C ASP A 158 -4.30 -12.31 15.37
N CYS A 159 -3.04 -12.52 14.97
CA CYS A 159 -2.45 -13.83 14.71
C CYS A 159 -2.29 -14.63 16.01
N LEU A 160 -1.83 -13.98 17.09
CA LEU A 160 -1.58 -14.59 18.40
C LEU A 160 -2.84 -15.12 19.08
N THR A 161 -4.03 -14.69 18.64
CA THR A 161 -5.32 -15.27 19.05
C THR A 161 -5.35 -16.80 18.85
N CYS A 162 -4.70 -17.29 17.79
CA CYS A 162 -4.69 -18.72 17.46
C CYS A 162 -3.29 -19.32 17.50
N HIS A 163 -2.27 -18.55 17.10
CA HIS A 163 -0.92 -19.05 16.79
C HIS A 163 0.13 -18.81 17.89
N SER A 164 -0.29 -18.43 19.10
CA SER A 164 0.62 -18.30 20.25
C SER A 164 0.81 -19.64 20.98
N ALA A 165 2.00 -19.85 21.53
CA ALA A 165 2.30 -21.00 22.40
C ALA A 165 2.06 -20.70 23.89
N VAL A 166 1.97 -19.41 24.25
CA VAL A 166 1.71 -18.94 25.62
C VAL A 166 0.26 -18.46 25.83
N GLY A 167 -0.57 -18.51 24.78
CA GLY A 167 -1.97 -18.16 24.82
C GLY A 167 -2.73 -18.56 23.55
N GLY A 168 -4.01 -18.20 23.46
CA GLY A 168 -4.81 -18.46 22.27
C GLY A 168 -5.19 -19.93 22.07
N ARG A 169 -5.17 -20.41 20.82
CA ARG A 169 -5.59 -21.79 20.45
C ARG A 169 -4.43 -22.77 20.29
N HIS A 170 -3.18 -22.35 20.54
CA HIS A 170 -1.98 -23.19 20.42
C HIS A 170 -1.79 -23.87 19.06
N ILE A 171 -2.25 -23.22 17.98
CA ILE A 171 -2.09 -23.73 16.61
C ILE A 171 -0.70 -23.37 16.13
N ASN A 172 0.15 -24.37 15.91
CA ASN A 172 1.51 -24.15 15.43
C ASN A 172 1.49 -23.48 14.02
N PRO A 173 2.03 -22.26 13.86
CA PRO A 173 2.09 -21.59 12.55
C PRO A 173 3.22 -22.12 11.65
N HIS A 174 4.15 -22.90 12.19
CA HIS A 174 5.29 -23.42 11.46
C HIS A 174 4.89 -24.56 10.52
N GLY A 175 5.39 -24.50 9.28
CA GLY A 175 5.18 -25.55 8.30
C GLY A 175 6.09 -26.78 8.52
N PRO A 176 5.86 -27.87 7.77
CA PRO A 176 6.75 -29.02 7.76
C PRO A 176 8.20 -28.61 7.45
N GLY A 177 9.16 -29.16 8.17
CA GLY A 177 10.59 -28.89 7.97
C GLY A 177 11.08 -27.53 8.48
N PHE A 178 10.30 -26.84 9.31
CA PHE A 178 10.74 -25.60 9.95
C PHE A 178 11.95 -25.83 10.88
N ASP A 179 13.08 -25.23 10.54
CA ASP A 179 14.31 -25.29 11.33
C ASP A 179 14.38 -24.11 12.31
N ALA A 180 13.78 -24.30 13.49
CA ALA A 180 13.73 -23.32 14.56
C ALA A 180 15.14 -22.94 15.04
N SER A 181 16.02 -23.94 15.20
CA SER A 181 17.40 -23.76 15.65
C SER A 181 18.20 -22.82 14.75
N ARG A 182 18.05 -22.92 13.42
CA ARG A 182 18.72 -22.02 12.47
C ARG A 182 18.23 -20.58 12.56
N LEU A 183 16.92 -20.37 12.70
CA LEU A 183 16.35 -19.02 12.74
C LEU A 183 16.58 -18.34 14.09
N ARG A 184 16.49 -19.09 15.20
CA ARG A 184 16.76 -18.59 16.55
C ARG A 184 18.17 -18.04 16.69
N ARG A 185 19.17 -18.64 16.02
CA ARG A 185 20.55 -18.10 15.99
C ARG A 185 20.67 -16.73 15.32
N LYS A 186 19.76 -16.39 14.40
CA LYS A 186 19.77 -15.09 13.70
C LYS A 186 19.03 -14.00 14.48
N ASN A 187 17.88 -14.34 15.04
CA ASN A 187 17.05 -13.41 15.80
C ASN A 187 16.23 -14.20 16.82
N PRO A 188 16.68 -14.33 18.08
CA PRO A 188 15.94 -15.04 19.11
C PRO A 188 14.73 -14.26 19.64
N ASP A 189 14.77 -12.92 19.55
CA ASP A 189 13.73 -12.05 20.12
C ASP A 189 12.40 -12.23 19.41
N VAL A 190 12.40 -12.46 18.10
CA VAL A 190 11.18 -12.71 17.32
C VAL A 190 10.42 -13.96 17.81
N CYS A 191 11.13 -14.93 18.39
CA CYS A 191 10.51 -16.15 18.92
C CYS A 191 9.72 -15.86 20.20
N THR A 192 10.13 -14.86 20.98
CA THR A 192 9.48 -14.51 22.26
C THR A 192 8.08 -13.92 22.06
N ALA A 193 7.79 -13.31 20.91
CA ALA A 193 6.47 -12.80 20.57
C ALA A 193 5.38 -13.90 20.62
N CYS A 194 5.74 -15.13 20.21
CA CYS A 194 4.82 -16.27 20.20
C CYS A 194 5.03 -17.24 21.37
N HIS A 195 6.27 -17.38 21.85
CA HIS A 195 6.67 -18.40 22.84
C HIS A 195 6.98 -17.85 24.24
N GLY A 196 6.96 -16.53 24.43
CA GLY A 196 7.43 -15.91 25.67
C GLY A 196 8.86 -16.32 25.99
N THR A 197 9.12 -16.70 27.24
CA THR A 197 10.43 -17.16 27.71
C THR A 197 10.71 -18.64 27.41
N ALA A 198 9.70 -19.41 27.00
CA ALA A 198 9.79 -20.85 26.83
C ALA A 198 9.83 -21.23 25.34
N ILE A 199 10.95 -20.88 24.66
CA ILE A 199 11.16 -21.18 23.24
C ILE A 199 11.62 -22.64 23.08
N PRO A 200 10.87 -23.51 22.36
CA PRO A 200 11.30 -24.87 22.05
C PRO A 200 12.62 -24.91 21.25
N ASN A 201 13.36 -26.02 21.37
CA ASN A 201 14.60 -26.24 20.61
C ASN A 201 14.34 -26.73 19.18
#